data_AF-M5CG76-F1
#
_entry.id   AF-M5CG76-F1
#
_cell.length_a   1.000
_cell.length_b   1.000
_cell.length_c   1.000
_cell.angle_alpha   90.00
_cell.angle_beta   90.00
_cell.angle_gamma   90.00
#
_symmetry.space_group_name_H-M   'P 1'
#
loop_
_entity.id
_entity.type
_entity.pdbx_description
1 polymer ?
#
loop_
_entity_poly.entity_id
_entity_poly.type
_entity_poly.pdbx_seq_one_letter_code
_entity_poly.pdbx_strand_id
1 'polypeptide(L)'
;MAGQAWKALSDSEREVYLKKAEQARAAWKEEVAKWVSSLNLAQLLAARSNREPGTRDDAAMSVLPRRPGNAYALFLADISSRQDFREKVDAIVAKEAPKDDREAVKKRISLYGRTAGDIWKSMSDKEKAVYTTKATQAKEQWDKKFGHLIAAQKEQITAAHP
;
A
#
# COMPACT_ATOMS: atom_id res chain seq x y z
N MET A 1 21.31 -6.15 -31.50
CA MET A 1 22.37 -5.13 -31.69
C MET A 1 22.13 -3.80 -30.93
N ALA A 2 20.90 -3.45 -30.54
CA ALA A 2 20.62 -2.18 -29.84
C ALA A 2 21.38 -1.97 -28.51
N GLY A 3 21.55 -3.01 -27.70
CA GLY A 3 22.24 -2.90 -26.41
C GLY A 3 23.75 -2.64 -26.52
N GLN A 4 24.39 -3.06 -27.61
CA GLN A 4 25.81 -2.78 -27.87
C GLN A 4 25.98 -1.34 -28.39
N ALA A 5 25.07 -0.87 -29.25
CA ALA A 5 25.05 0.51 -29.70
C ALA A 5 24.87 1.50 -28.52
N TRP A 6 24.00 1.18 -27.55
CA TRP A 6 23.85 1.98 -26.33
C TRP A 6 25.14 2.06 -25.49
N LYS A 7 25.86 0.93 -25.36
CA LYS A 7 27.14 0.88 -24.63
C LYS A 7 28.26 1.65 -25.33
N ALA A 8 28.17 1.81 -26.66
CA ALA A 8 29.13 2.54 -27.45
C ALA A 8 28.93 4.07 -27.42
N LEU A 9 27.79 4.56 -26.93
CA LEU A 9 27.54 5.99 -26.77
C LEU A 9 28.39 6.58 -25.64
N SER A 10 28.92 7.78 -25.87
CA SER A 10 29.56 8.58 -24.84
C SER A 10 28.58 8.97 -23.74
N ASP A 11 29.09 9.38 -22.57
CA ASP A 11 28.24 9.82 -21.47
C ASP A 11 27.41 11.06 -21.85
N SER A 12 27.97 11.99 -22.63
CA SER A 12 27.26 13.18 -23.14
C SER A 12 26.12 12.84 -24.10
N GLU A 13 26.28 11.82 -24.95
CA GLU A 13 25.23 11.37 -25.86
C GLU A 13 24.13 10.63 -25.08
N ARG A 14 24.50 9.83 -24.08
CA ARG A 14 23.55 9.16 -23.18
C ARG A 14 22.77 10.17 -22.33
N GLU A 15 23.39 11.27 -21.91
CA GLU A 15 22.74 12.30 -21.11
C GLU A 15 21.51 12.90 -21.80
N VAL A 16 21.54 13.07 -23.12
CA VAL A 16 20.38 13.55 -23.90
C VAL A 16 19.19 12.59 -23.76
N TYR A 17 19.43 11.28 -23.81
CA TYR A 17 18.39 10.27 -23.65
C TYR A 17 17.91 10.18 -22.20
N LEU A 18 18.82 10.32 -21.22
CA LEU A 18 18.46 10.32 -19.80
C LEU A 18 17.56 11.52 -19.47
N LYS A 19 17.90 12.73 -19.94
CA LYS A 19 17.06 13.92 -19.78
C LYS A 19 15.68 13.75 -20.41
N LYS A 20 15.61 13.20 -21.63
CA LYS A 20 14.33 12.87 -22.28
C LYS A 20 13.53 11.84 -21.47
N ALA A 21 14.19 10.83 -20.91
CA ALA A 21 13.53 9.83 -20.08
C ALA A 21 13.01 10.42 -18.76
N GLU A 22 13.74 11.33 -18.13
CA GLU A 22 13.28 12.05 -16.94
C GLU A 22 12.07 12.94 -17.23
N GLN A 23 12.10 13.71 -18.32
CA GLN A 23 10.97 14.52 -18.76
C GLN A 23 9.74 13.66 -19.07
N ALA A 24 9.92 12.55 -19.78
CA ALA A 24 8.84 11.60 -20.05
C ALA A 24 8.28 10.99 -18.77
N ARG A 25 9.12 10.67 -17.77
CA ARG A 25 8.67 10.19 -16.46
C ARG A 25 7.87 11.25 -15.70
N ALA A 26 8.31 12.50 -15.73
CA ALA A 26 7.59 13.60 -15.09
C ALA A 26 6.22 13.82 -15.73
N ALA A 27 6.16 13.91 -17.07
CA ALA A 27 4.92 14.02 -17.82
C ALA A 27 3.96 12.85 -17.55
N TRP A 28 4.49 11.61 -17.57
CA TRP A 28 3.70 10.42 -17.24
C TRP A 28 3.14 10.48 -15.82
N LYS A 29 3.91 10.91 -14.82
CA LYS A 29 3.40 11.06 -13.44
C LYS A 29 2.26 12.07 -13.36
N GLU A 30 2.36 13.20 -14.06
CA GLU A 30 1.29 14.21 -14.10
C GLU A 30 0.05 13.68 -14.82
N GLU A 31 0.21 13.03 -15.96
CA GLU A 31 -0.89 12.43 -16.71
C GLU A 31 -1.58 11.32 -15.92
N VAL A 32 -0.83 10.46 -15.25
CA VAL A 32 -1.38 9.44 -14.36
C VAL A 32 -2.09 10.07 -13.17
N ALA A 33 -1.54 11.12 -12.56
CA ALA A 33 -2.23 11.82 -11.47
C ALA A 33 -3.56 12.42 -11.94
N LYS A 34 -3.59 13.07 -13.11
CA LYS A 34 -4.81 13.60 -13.73
C LYS A 34 -5.80 12.48 -14.06
N TRP A 35 -5.35 11.41 -14.72
CA TRP A 35 -6.19 10.26 -15.04
C TRP A 35 -6.76 9.61 -13.78
N VAL A 36 -5.94 9.32 -12.78
CA VAL A 36 -6.39 8.76 -11.50
C VAL A 36 -7.38 9.68 -10.79
N SER A 37 -7.17 11.00 -10.83
CA SER A 37 -8.14 11.95 -10.28
C SER A 37 -9.46 11.98 -11.05
N SER A 38 -9.46 11.55 -12.32
CA SER A 38 -10.68 11.40 -13.14
C SER A 38 -11.38 10.04 -12.95
N LEU A 39 -10.69 9.03 -12.38
CA LEU A 39 -11.27 7.72 -12.16
C LEU A 39 -12.16 7.68 -10.92
N ASN A 40 -13.29 6.99 -11.01
CA ASN A 40 -14.05 6.60 -9.83
C ASN A 40 -13.43 5.37 -9.11
N LEU A 41 -13.90 5.06 -7.90
CA LEU A 41 -13.30 4.00 -7.07
C LEU A 41 -13.35 2.61 -7.74
N ALA A 42 -14.43 2.26 -8.46
CA ALA A 42 -14.52 0.97 -9.16
C ALA A 42 -13.54 0.91 -10.33
N GLN A 43 -13.42 1.98 -11.12
CA GLN A 43 -12.44 2.07 -12.20
C GLN A 43 -11.01 2.06 -11.66
N LEU A 44 -10.76 2.71 -10.52
CA LEU A 44 -9.47 2.67 -9.82
C LEU A 44 -9.14 1.25 -9.35
N LEU A 45 -10.11 0.56 -8.73
CA LEU A 45 -9.94 -0.82 -8.26
C LEU A 45 -9.76 -1.79 -9.43
N ALA A 46 -10.51 -1.64 -10.52
CA ALA A 46 -10.36 -2.42 -11.74
C ALA A 46 -9.01 -2.13 -12.40
N ALA A 47 -8.59 -0.86 -12.50
CA ALA A 47 -7.27 -0.47 -12.98
C ALA A 47 -6.14 -1.03 -12.12
N ARG A 48 -6.33 -1.16 -10.80
CA ARG A 48 -5.39 -1.82 -9.89
C ARG A 48 -5.41 -3.34 -10.05
N SER A 49 -6.58 -3.94 -10.24
CA SER A 49 -6.76 -5.39 -10.36
C SER A 49 -6.30 -5.94 -11.71
N ASN A 50 -6.40 -5.14 -12.77
CA ASN A 50 -6.03 -5.52 -14.14
C ASN A 50 -4.54 -5.27 -14.45
N ARG A 51 -3.72 -4.86 -13.47
CA ARG A 51 -2.29 -4.65 -13.67
C ARG A 51 -1.51 -5.95 -13.52
N GLU A 52 -0.59 -6.18 -14.46
CA GLU A 52 0.31 -7.32 -14.41
C GLU A 52 1.22 -7.28 -13.17
N PRO A 53 1.36 -8.40 -12.44
CA PRO A 53 2.29 -8.49 -11.32
C PRO A 53 3.72 -8.13 -11.75
N GLY A 54 4.34 -7.14 -11.09
CA GLY A 54 5.71 -6.69 -11.38
C GLY A 54 5.83 -5.31 -12.04
N THR A 55 4.73 -4.70 -12.49
CA THR A 55 4.68 -3.31 -13.02
C THR A 55 4.32 -2.27 -11.96
N ARG A 56 4.55 -2.59 -10.68
CA ARG A 56 4.14 -1.80 -9.50
C ARG A 56 4.95 -0.50 -9.34
N ASP A 57 4.62 0.53 -10.11
CA ASP A 57 4.81 1.90 -9.64
C ASP A 57 3.57 2.31 -8.83
N ASP A 58 3.50 1.80 -7.61
CA ASP A 58 2.42 2.09 -6.66
C ASP A 58 2.38 3.58 -6.28
N ALA A 59 3.50 4.29 -6.42
CA ALA A 59 3.59 5.71 -6.08
C ALA A 59 2.76 6.57 -7.05
N ALA A 60 2.80 6.26 -8.35
CA ALA A 60 2.03 6.98 -9.37
C ALA A 60 0.50 6.83 -9.21
N MET A 61 0.03 5.71 -8.65
CA MET A 61 -1.40 5.42 -8.41
C MET A 61 -1.88 5.72 -6.97
N SER A 62 -1.00 6.31 -6.15
CA SER A 62 -1.26 6.61 -4.73
C SER A 62 -1.84 7.99 -4.46
N VAL A 63 -2.28 8.71 -5.49
CA VAL A 63 -2.87 10.05 -5.34
C VAL A 63 -4.23 10.07 -4.64
N LEU A 64 -4.90 8.91 -4.51
CA LEU A 64 -6.11 8.78 -3.69
C LEU A 64 -5.79 8.24 -2.29
N PRO A 65 -6.31 8.90 -1.23
CA PRO A 65 -6.05 8.51 0.15
C PRO A 65 -6.63 7.13 0.44
N ARG A 66 -5.79 6.26 1.02
CA ARG A 66 -6.18 4.90 1.37
C ARG A 66 -7.35 4.93 2.35
N ARG A 67 -8.32 4.05 2.13
CA ARG A 67 -9.39 3.82 3.12
C ARG A 67 -8.73 3.37 4.43
N PRO A 68 -9.16 3.91 5.58
CA PRO A 68 -8.66 3.45 6.87
C PRO A 68 -8.90 1.95 7.03
N GLY A 69 -7.93 1.28 7.65
CA GLY A 69 -8.05 -0.13 8.00
C GLY A 69 -9.14 -0.38 9.04
N ASN A 70 -9.54 -1.64 9.21
CA ASN A 70 -10.44 -2.06 10.28
C ASN A 70 -9.76 -1.99 11.67
N ALA A 71 -10.51 -2.28 12.73
CA ALA A 71 -10.01 -2.25 14.10
C ALA A 71 -8.73 -3.08 14.29
N TYR A 72 -8.68 -4.29 13.70
CA TYR A 72 -7.51 -5.14 13.76
C TYR A 72 -6.29 -4.52 13.04
N ALA A 73 -6.47 -3.86 11.90
CA ALA A 73 -5.38 -3.20 11.20
C ALA A 73 -4.79 -2.03 12.01
N LEU A 74 -5.63 -1.27 12.72
CA LEU A 74 -5.17 -0.21 13.63
C LEU A 74 -4.44 -0.80 14.85
N PHE A 75 -4.95 -1.89 15.41
CA PHE A 75 -4.27 -2.64 16.46
C PHE A 75 -2.92 -3.18 15.99
N LEU A 76 -2.87 -3.76 14.79
CA LEU A 76 -1.65 -4.32 14.24
C LEU A 76 -0.59 -3.23 14.04
N ALA A 77 -0.98 -2.07 13.53
CA ALA A 77 -0.10 -0.92 13.39
C ALA A 77 0.43 -0.43 14.75
N ASP A 78 -0.45 -0.37 15.75
CA ASP A 78 -0.09 0.03 17.11
C ASP A 78 0.86 -0.99 17.76
N ILE A 79 0.47 -2.27 17.85
CA ILE A 79 1.27 -3.30 18.53
C ILE A 79 2.63 -3.53 17.86
N SER A 80 2.69 -3.52 16.53
CA SER A 80 3.96 -3.70 15.78
C SER A 80 4.90 -2.51 15.90
N SER A 81 4.41 -1.35 16.34
CA SER A 81 5.24 -0.17 16.65
C SER A 81 5.90 -0.26 18.02
N ARG A 82 5.36 -1.06 18.95
CA ARG A 82 5.86 -1.15 20.32
C ARG A 82 7.12 -1.98 20.41
N GLN A 83 8.11 -1.49 21.16
CA GLN A 83 9.42 -2.12 21.26
C GLN A 83 9.38 -3.48 21.94
N ASP A 84 8.61 -3.61 23.02
CA ASP A 84 8.40 -4.86 23.76
C ASP A 84 7.85 -5.99 22.87
N PHE A 85 6.93 -5.67 21.97
CA PHE A 85 6.43 -6.62 20.98
C PHE A 85 7.53 -7.06 20.00
N ARG A 86 8.35 -6.12 19.51
CA ARG A 86 9.44 -6.43 18.58
C ARG A 86 10.47 -7.34 19.22
N GLU A 87 10.89 -7.02 20.45
CA GLU A 87 11.81 -7.83 21.24
C GLU A 87 11.26 -9.24 21.48
N LYS A 88 9.96 -9.35 21.79
CA LYS A 88 9.30 -10.65 21.94
C LYS A 88 9.35 -11.47 20.66
N VAL A 89 9.09 -10.88 19.50
CA VAL A 89 9.17 -11.59 18.22
C VAL A 89 10.62 -11.96 17.89
N ASP A 90 11.57 -11.06 18.08
CA ASP A 90 12.99 -11.34 17.84
C ASP A 90 13.52 -12.47 18.74
N ALA A 91 13.08 -12.53 20.00
CA ALA A 91 13.39 -13.65 20.89
C ALA A 91 12.83 -14.99 20.39
N ILE A 92 11.66 -15.00 19.72
CA ILE A 92 11.11 -16.22 19.11
C ILE A 92 11.90 -16.58 17.85
N VAL A 93 12.24 -15.60 17.00
CA VAL A 93 13.07 -15.84 15.80
C VAL A 93 14.43 -16.43 16.19
N ALA A 94 15.07 -15.91 17.24
CA ALA A 94 16.35 -16.41 17.73
C ALA A 94 16.27 -17.89 18.16
N LYS A 95 15.16 -18.30 18.81
CA LYS A 95 14.92 -19.69 19.20
C LYS A 95 14.71 -20.63 18.01
N GLU A 96 14.20 -20.11 16.89
CA GLU A 96 14.01 -20.88 15.66
C GLU A 96 15.29 -21.04 14.82
N ALA A 97 16.44 -20.54 15.30
CA ALA A 97 17.78 -20.71 14.72
C ALA A 97 17.81 -20.57 13.18
N PRO A 98 17.49 -19.39 12.61
CA PRO A 98 17.52 -19.17 11.17
C PRO A 98 18.92 -19.40 10.61
N LYS A 99 19.01 -19.97 9.41
CA LYS A 99 20.29 -20.28 8.75
C LYS A 99 21.01 -19.02 8.27
N ASP A 100 20.24 -18.01 7.88
CA ASP A 100 20.74 -16.74 7.36
C ASP A 100 19.77 -15.59 7.67
N ASP A 101 20.21 -14.36 7.41
CA ASP A 101 19.43 -13.14 7.62
C ASP A 101 18.13 -13.10 6.80
N ARG A 102 18.12 -13.70 5.61
CA ARG A 102 16.93 -13.73 4.75
C ARG A 102 15.85 -14.64 5.33
N GLU A 103 16.24 -15.78 5.89
CA GLU A 103 15.35 -16.66 6.63
C GLU A 103 14.87 -16.00 7.92
N ALA A 104 15.75 -15.32 8.65
CA ALA A 104 15.39 -14.56 9.85
C ALA A 104 14.31 -13.50 9.56
N VAL A 105 14.48 -12.72 8.47
CA VAL A 105 13.50 -11.71 8.04
C VAL A 105 12.16 -12.35 7.68
N LYS A 106 12.16 -13.46 6.95
CA LYS A 106 10.92 -14.18 6.59
C LYS A 106 10.18 -14.71 7.82
N LYS A 107 10.91 -15.33 8.76
CA LYS A 107 10.35 -15.82 10.03
C LYS A 107 9.77 -14.68 10.84
N ARG A 108 10.52 -13.56 10.98
CA ARG A 108 10.05 -12.35 11.66
C ARG A 108 8.72 -11.87 11.09
N ILE A 109 8.61 -11.69 9.77
CA ILE A 109 7.37 -11.23 9.13
C ILE A 109 6.19 -12.16 9.44
N SER A 110 6.41 -13.48 9.39
CA SER A 110 5.35 -14.45 9.72
C SER A 110 4.93 -14.39 11.19
N LEU A 111 5.89 -14.26 12.10
CA LEU A 111 5.66 -14.21 13.54
C LEU A 111 4.95 -12.93 13.97
N TYR A 112 5.23 -11.77 13.35
CA TYR A 112 4.48 -10.53 13.60
C TYR A 112 2.97 -10.76 13.44
N GLY A 113 2.55 -11.39 12.35
CA GLY A 113 1.13 -11.66 12.09
C GLY A 113 0.52 -12.64 13.09
N ARG A 114 1.23 -13.73 13.42
CA ARG A 114 0.74 -14.74 14.37
C ARG A 114 0.66 -14.19 15.78
N THR A 115 1.76 -13.63 16.31
CA THR A 115 1.82 -13.11 17.68
C THR A 115 0.84 -11.97 17.90
N ALA A 116 0.70 -11.05 16.94
CA ALA A 116 -0.32 -10.01 17.02
C ALA A 116 -1.74 -10.59 17.00
N GLY A 117 -2.00 -11.60 16.15
CA GLY A 117 -3.29 -12.29 16.09
C GLY A 117 -3.67 -12.97 17.42
N ASP A 118 -2.70 -13.60 18.09
CA ASP A 118 -2.93 -14.24 19.39
C ASP A 118 -3.20 -13.20 20.49
N ILE A 119 -2.45 -12.09 20.51
CA ILE A 119 -2.72 -10.97 21.41
C ILE A 119 -4.13 -10.44 21.17
N TRP A 120 -4.50 -10.14 19.92
CA TRP A 120 -5.84 -9.68 19.57
C TRP A 120 -6.93 -10.64 20.04
N LYS A 121 -6.76 -11.94 19.87
CA LYS A 121 -7.75 -12.94 20.34
C LYS A 121 -7.88 -12.92 21.87
N SER A 122 -6.78 -12.75 22.59
CA SER A 122 -6.75 -12.70 24.06
C SER A 122 -7.27 -11.39 24.67
N MET A 123 -7.36 -10.31 23.89
CA MET A 123 -7.88 -9.03 24.35
C MET A 123 -9.39 -9.12 24.67
N SER A 124 -9.78 -8.44 25.74
CA SER A 124 -11.16 -8.23 26.14
C SER A 124 -11.90 -7.32 25.14
N ASP A 125 -13.23 -7.37 25.18
CA ASP A 125 -14.06 -6.49 24.36
C ASP A 125 -13.82 -5.01 24.68
N LYS A 126 -13.52 -4.67 25.93
CA LYS A 126 -13.19 -3.29 26.33
C LYS A 126 -11.89 -2.81 25.66
N GLU A 127 -10.87 -3.66 25.61
CA GLU A 127 -9.60 -3.32 24.95
C GLU A 127 -9.77 -3.24 23.43
N LYS A 128 -10.55 -4.15 22.83
CA LYS A 128 -10.88 -4.12 21.40
C LYS A 128 -11.72 -2.90 21.03
N ALA A 129 -12.62 -2.47 21.91
CA ALA A 129 -13.51 -1.33 21.68
C ALA A 129 -12.73 -0.04 21.36
N VAL A 130 -11.56 0.17 21.97
CA VAL A 130 -10.68 1.30 21.66
C VAL A 130 -10.33 1.35 20.17
N TYR A 131 -9.99 0.20 19.57
CA TYR A 131 -9.65 0.12 18.16
C TYR A 131 -10.87 0.15 17.26
N THR A 132 -12.00 -0.41 17.71
CA THR A 132 -13.29 -0.32 17.00
C THR A 132 -13.74 1.14 16.89
N THR A 133 -13.70 1.91 17.99
CA THR A 133 -14.05 3.33 17.99
C THR A 133 -13.10 4.13 17.07
N LYS A 134 -11.79 3.90 17.16
CA LYS A 134 -10.81 4.56 16.27
C LYS A 134 -11.06 4.21 14.79
N ALA A 135 -11.37 2.96 14.47
CA ALA A 135 -11.68 2.53 13.11
C ALA A 135 -12.95 3.20 12.57
N THR A 136 -14.00 3.27 13.40
CA THR A 136 -15.24 3.96 13.05
C THR A 136 -15.01 5.44 12.81
N GLN A 137 -14.33 6.14 13.71
CA GLN A 137 -14.01 7.56 13.55
C GLN A 137 -13.15 7.83 12.31
N ALA A 138 -12.12 7.01 12.08
CA ALA A 138 -11.28 7.13 10.91
C ALA A 138 -12.09 6.94 9.63
N LYS A 139 -12.99 5.94 9.61
CA LYS A 139 -13.90 5.69 8.50
C LYS A 139 -14.85 6.86 8.28
N GLU A 140 -15.48 7.41 9.31
CA GLU A 140 -16.36 8.57 9.22
C GLU A 140 -15.63 9.81 8.67
N GLN A 141 -14.41 10.06 9.14
CA GLN A 141 -13.59 11.16 8.60
C GLN A 141 -13.24 10.94 7.13
N TRP A 142 -12.92 9.69 6.75
CA TRP A 142 -12.65 9.34 5.37
C TRP A 142 -13.92 9.47 4.50
N ASP A 143 -15.07 9.00 4.98
CA ASP A 143 -16.36 9.12 4.29
C ASP A 143 -16.79 10.59 4.18
N LYS A 144 -16.51 11.46 5.16
CA LYS A 144 -16.74 12.91 5.04
C LYS A 144 -15.85 13.54 3.97
N LYS A 145 -14.56 13.19 3.95
CA LYS A 145 -13.58 13.79 3.02
C LYS A 145 -13.66 13.22 1.60
N PHE A 146 -14.06 11.97 1.45
CA PHE A 146 -13.97 11.21 0.19
C PHE A 146 -15.22 10.42 -0.16
N GLY A 147 -16.21 10.32 0.74
CA GLY A 147 -17.45 9.58 0.49
C GLY A 147 -18.35 10.22 -0.57
N HIS A 148 -18.21 11.53 -0.83
CA HIS A 148 -18.88 12.19 -1.96
C HIS A 148 -18.42 11.60 -3.32
N LEU A 149 -17.16 11.16 -3.42
CA LEU A 149 -16.65 10.45 -4.61
C LEU A 149 -17.33 9.09 -4.80
N ILE A 150 -17.81 8.46 -3.72
CA ILE A 150 -18.54 7.18 -3.73
C ILE A 150 -20.04 7.37 -4.03
N ALA A 151 -20.65 8.45 -3.54
CA ALA A 151 -22.07 8.75 -3.81
C ALA A 151 -22.31 9.06 -5.29
N ALA A 152 -21.47 9.93 -5.88
CA ALA A 152 -21.50 10.23 -7.32
C ALA A 152 -21.31 8.97 -8.19
N GLN A 153 -20.53 8.00 -7.69
CA GLN A 153 -20.32 6.72 -8.35
C GLN A 153 -21.57 5.82 -8.38
N LYS A 154 -22.40 5.83 -7.33
CA LYS A 154 -23.65 5.03 -7.31
C LYS A 154 -24.65 5.53 -8.34
N GLU A 155 -24.79 6.84 -8.48
CA GLU A 155 -25.70 7.44 -9.46
C GLU A 155 -25.24 7.18 -10.90
N GLN A 156 -23.94 7.27 -11.18
CA GLN A 156 -23.39 6.96 -12.51
C GLN A 156 -23.55 5.48 -12.89
N ILE A 157 -23.38 4.55 -11.94
CA ILE A 157 -23.55 3.11 -12.20
C ILE A 157 -25.03 2.78 -12.45
N THR A 158 -25.95 3.31 -11.64
CA THR A 158 -27.40 3.13 -11.84
C THR A 158 -27.86 3.73 -13.16
N ALA A 159 -27.28 4.85 -13.60
CA ALA A 159 -27.58 5.45 -14.90
C ALA A 159 -26.99 4.68 -16.10
N ALA A 160 -25.86 3.99 -15.92
CA ALA A 160 -25.20 3.19 -16.96
C ALA A 160 -25.75 1.76 -17.10
N HIS A 161 -26.49 1.28 -16.10
CA HIS A 161 -27.13 -0.04 -16.07
C HIS A 161 -28.61 0.09 -15.62
N PRO A 162 -29.52 0.54 -16.50
CA PRO A 162 -30.96 0.57 -16.23
C PRO A 162 -31.59 -0.82 -16.14
#